data_AF-A0A2H9R6Z6-F1
#
_entry.id   AF-A0A2H9R6Z6-F1
#
_cell.length_a   1.000
_cell.length_b   1.000
_cell.length_c   1.000
_cell.angle_alpha   90.00
_cell.angle_beta   90.00
_cell.angle_gamma   90.00
#
_symmetry.space_group_name_H-M   'P 1'
#
loop_
_entity.id
_entity.type
_entity.pdbx_description
1 polymer ?
#
loop_
_entity_poly.entity_id
_entity_poly.type
_entity_poly.pdbx_seq_one_letter_code
_entity_poly.pdbx_strand_id
1 'polypeptide(L)'
;MALHKDFPKSPHEILDPSIRWFPADEALRKEGYEKLLPPLVDKIRKEVKQWRDSNYEGASETSKALLKWWFETEHPVEDSDGNISNFKYYFCQREAIESIIYLYEVVGVQDKHDLLRYD
;
A
#
# COMPACT_ATOMS: atom_id res chain seq x y z
N MET A 1 15.81 -14.25 9.93
CA MET A 1 15.35 -12.86 10.09
C MET A 1 13.85 -12.87 10.27
N ALA A 2 13.29 -11.87 10.95
CA ALA A 2 11.86 -11.61 11.15
C ALA A 2 11.02 -11.36 9.87
N LEU A 3 11.54 -11.71 8.68
CA LEU A 3 10.91 -11.47 7.39
C LEU A 3 10.21 -12.74 6.90
N HIS A 4 9.04 -12.58 6.28
CA HIS A 4 8.34 -13.69 5.63
C HIS A 4 9.18 -14.27 4.49
N LYS A 5 9.01 -15.56 4.19
CA LYS A 5 9.73 -16.23 3.09
C LYS A 5 9.44 -15.59 1.73
N ASP A 6 8.20 -15.14 1.55
CA ASP A 6 7.74 -14.49 0.33
C ASP A 6 7.92 -12.96 0.35
N PHE A 7 8.74 -12.42 1.26
CA PHE A 7 9.00 -10.99 1.29
C PHE A 7 9.81 -10.58 0.04
N PRO A 8 9.35 -9.57 -0.73
CA PRO A 8 9.97 -9.20 -2.01
C PRO A 8 11.37 -8.65 -1.81
N LYS A 9 12.23 -8.86 -2.81
CA LYS A 9 13.61 -8.34 -2.82
C LYS A 9 13.67 -6.92 -3.37
N SER A 10 12.72 -6.55 -4.24
CA SER A 10 12.62 -5.21 -4.81
C SER A 10 11.71 -4.32 -3.95
N PRO A 11 12.12 -3.08 -3.63
CA PRO A 11 11.26 -2.12 -2.94
C PRO A 11 10.10 -1.60 -3.80
N HIS A 12 10.11 -1.90 -5.10
CA HIS A 12 9.08 -1.49 -6.06
C HIS A 12 7.97 -2.52 -6.24
N GLU A 13 8.15 -3.75 -5.74
CA GLU A 13 7.15 -4.81 -5.85
C GLU A 13 5.95 -4.53 -4.94
N ILE A 14 4.75 -4.77 -5.46
CA ILE A 14 3.52 -4.66 -4.68
C ILE A 14 3.52 -5.76 -3.61
N LEU A 15 3.48 -5.35 -2.35
CA LEU A 15 3.48 -6.26 -1.22
C LEU A 15 2.05 -6.62 -0.82
N ASP A 16 1.78 -7.91 -0.67
CA ASP A 16 0.51 -8.38 -0.13
C ASP A 16 0.38 -7.99 1.37
N PRO A 17 -0.77 -7.44 1.83
CA PRO A 17 -0.98 -7.05 3.22
C PRO A 17 -0.73 -8.15 4.26
N SER A 18 -0.84 -9.43 3.88
CA SER A 18 -0.55 -10.59 4.75
C SER A 18 0.96 -10.82 4.94
N ILE A 19 1.78 -10.35 4.00
CA ILE A 19 3.22 -10.48 4.03
C ILE A 19 3.79 -9.28 4.77
N ARG A 20 4.12 -9.46 6.05
CA ARG A 20 4.72 -8.42 6.89
C ARG A 20 5.98 -8.88 7.60
N TRP A 21 6.72 -7.89 8.09
CA TRP A 21 7.75 -8.08 9.08
C TRP A 21 7.11 -8.40 10.44
N PHE A 22 7.66 -9.39 11.15
CA PHE A 22 7.15 -9.85 12.44
C PHE A 22 8.32 -10.08 13.40
N PRO A 23 8.44 -9.31 14.50
CA PRO A 23 9.58 -9.37 15.42
C PRO A 23 9.56 -10.58 16.36
N ALA A 24 9.23 -11.76 15.85
CA ALA A 24 9.25 -13.01 16.60
C ALA A 24 9.42 -14.20 15.65
N ASP A 25 9.55 -15.40 16.23
CA ASP A 25 9.72 -16.63 15.48
C ASP A 25 8.53 -16.88 14.53
N GLU A 26 8.79 -17.46 13.35
CA GLU A 26 7.77 -17.77 12.35
C GLU A 26 6.67 -18.69 12.92
N ALA A 27 7.03 -19.55 13.87
CA ALA A 27 6.07 -20.41 14.57
C ALA A 27 5.02 -19.63 15.39
N LEU A 28 5.36 -18.44 15.90
CA LEU A 28 4.48 -17.58 16.72
C LEU A 28 3.57 -16.69 15.88
N ARG A 29 3.76 -16.69 14.56
CA ARG A 29 3.06 -15.80 13.62
C ARG A 29 1.56 -16.09 13.52
N LYS A 30 1.15 -17.36 13.72
CA LYS A 30 -0.27 -17.77 13.67
C LYS A 30 -1.09 -17.29 14.86
N GLU A 31 -0.47 -17.06 16.01
CA GLU A 31 -1.19 -16.76 17.27
C GLU A 31 -0.93 -15.34 17.80
N GLY A 32 0.16 -14.69 17.39
CA GLY A 32 0.58 -13.39 17.91
C GLY A 32 0.31 -12.19 17.00
N TYR A 33 0.02 -12.41 15.71
CA TYR A 33 -0.05 -11.33 14.72
C TYR A 33 -1.21 -10.35 14.98
N GLU A 34 -2.39 -10.87 15.32
CA GLU A 34 -3.58 -10.07 15.65
C GLU A 34 -3.43 -9.29 16.96
N LYS A 35 -2.52 -9.71 17.85
CA LYS A 35 -2.32 -9.08 19.17
C LYS A 35 -1.34 -7.90 19.15
N LEU A 36 -0.51 -7.78 18.11
CA LEU A 36 0.54 -6.76 18.02
C LEU A 36 0.14 -5.56 17.17
N LEU A 37 -0.88 -5.70 16.32
CA LEU A 37 -1.29 -4.67 15.38
C LEU A 37 -2.59 -4.02 15.84
N PRO A 38 -2.69 -2.68 15.78
CA PRO A 38 -3.99 -2.04 15.81
C PRO A 38 -4.85 -2.64 14.68
N PRO A 39 -6.05 -3.16 14.99
CA PRO A 39 -6.92 -3.82 13.99
C PRO A 39 -7.21 -2.91 12.79
N LEU A 40 -7.26 -1.59 13.03
CA LEU A 40 -7.32 -0.52 12.04
C LEU A 40 -6.32 -0.69 10.88
N VAL A 41 -5.04 -0.94 11.18
CA VAL A 41 -3.98 -0.98 10.16
C VAL A 41 -4.09 -2.23 9.29
N ASP A 42 -4.54 -3.34 9.86
CA ASP A 42 -4.73 -4.57 9.09
C ASP A 42 -5.94 -4.47 8.14
N LYS A 43 -7.07 -3.96 8.64
CA LYS A 43 -8.29 -3.77 7.86
C LYS A 43 -8.09 -2.79 6.70
N ILE A 44 -7.53 -1.60 6.95
CA ILE A 44 -7.31 -0.59 5.91
C ILE A 44 -6.43 -1.12 4.78
N ARG A 45 -5.33 -1.81 5.09
CA ARG A 45 -4.42 -2.31 4.05
C ARG A 45 -5.07 -3.38 3.17
N LYS A 46 -5.95 -4.21 3.72
CA LYS A 46 -6.75 -5.19 2.97
C LYS A 46 -7.75 -4.48 2.05
N GLU A 47 -8.45 -3.48 2.55
CA GLU A 47 -9.41 -2.69 1.77
C GLU A 47 -8.74 -1.88 0.67
N VAL A 48 -7.60 -1.23 0.94
CA VAL A 48 -6.83 -0.51 -0.07
C VAL A 48 -6.33 -1.45 -1.17
N LYS A 49 -5.87 -2.66 -0.82
CA LYS A 49 -5.53 -3.68 -1.83
C LYS A 49 -6.74 -4.02 -2.69
N GLN A 50 -7.88 -4.32 -2.08
CA GLN A 50 -9.10 -4.66 -2.82
C GLN A 50 -9.54 -3.51 -3.73
N TRP A 51 -9.47 -2.27 -3.25
CA TRP A 51 -9.81 -1.07 -4.00
C TRP A 51 -8.84 -0.80 -5.17
N ARG A 52 -7.55 -1.05 -4.99
CA ARG A 52 -6.57 -1.03 -6.08
C ARG A 52 -6.88 -2.11 -7.12
N ASP A 53 -7.18 -3.33 -6.66
CA ASP A 53 -7.51 -4.46 -7.53
C ASP A 53 -8.83 -4.24 -8.30
N SER A 54 -9.74 -3.41 -7.78
CA SER A 54 -10.97 -2.97 -8.45
C SER A 54 -10.78 -1.75 -9.36
N ASN A 55 -9.53 -1.39 -9.68
CA ASN A 55 -9.19 -0.25 -10.54
C ASN A 55 -9.71 1.09 -9.97
N TYR A 56 -9.57 1.27 -8.66
CA TYR A 56 -9.88 2.49 -7.91
C TYR A 56 -11.35 2.92 -8.01
N GLU A 57 -12.28 1.96 -7.94
CA GLU A 57 -13.72 2.20 -7.97
C GLU A 57 -14.16 3.19 -6.86
N GLY A 58 -15.10 4.08 -7.17
CA GLY A 58 -15.61 5.07 -6.22
C GLY A 58 -14.78 6.35 -6.06
N ALA A 59 -13.53 6.39 -6.52
CA ALA A 59 -12.75 7.64 -6.55
C ALA A 59 -13.12 8.53 -7.74
N SER A 60 -12.76 9.81 -7.62
CA SER A 60 -12.95 10.79 -8.69
C SER A 60 -12.14 10.44 -9.95
N GLU A 61 -12.61 10.88 -11.11
CA GLU A 61 -11.90 10.66 -12.37
C GLU A 61 -10.50 11.29 -12.37
N THR A 62 -10.33 12.42 -11.68
CA THR A 62 -9.02 13.05 -11.47
C THR A 62 -8.08 12.15 -10.69
N SER A 63 -8.53 11.59 -9.55
CA SER A 63 -7.70 10.73 -8.72
C SER A 63 -7.35 9.42 -9.42
N LYS A 64 -8.29 8.81 -10.16
CA LYS A 64 -8.00 7.66 -11.02
C LYS A 64 -6.93 7.97 -12.08
N ALA A 65 -7.06 9.11 -12.76
CA ALA A 65 -6.08 9.52 -13.77
C ALA A 65 -4.69 9.75 -13.17
N LEU A 66 -4.60 10.37 -12.00
CA LEU A 66 -3.34 10.60 -11.29
C LEU A 66 -2.70 9.30 -10.80
N LEU A 67 -3.47 8.40 -10.21
CA LEU A 67 -2.98 7.10 -9.74
C LEU A 67 -2.42 6.25 -10.89
N LYS A 68 -3.15 6.21 -12.01
CA LYS A 68 -2.69 5.56 -13.24
C LYS A 68 -1.41 6.21 -13.76
N TRP A 69 -1.39 7.55 -13.83
CA TRP A 69 -0.21 8.29 -14.26
C TRP A 69 1.01 7.97 -13.40
N TRP A 70 0.90 8.03 -12.07
CA TRP A 70 2.04 7.83 -11.17
C TRP A 70 2.53 6.38 -11.12
N PHE A 71 1.63 5.40 -11.15
CA PHE A 71 2.00 4.01 -10.80
C PHE A 71 1.93 3.00 -11.94
N GLU A 72 1.26 3.33 -13.04
CA GLU A 72 1.08 2.41 -14.19
C GLU A 72 1.74 2.93 -15.47
N THR A 73 1.96 4.24 -15.59
CA THR A 73 2.68 4.84 -16.71
C THR A 73 4.19 4.82 -16.48
N GLU A 74 4.96 4.55 -17.53
CA GLU A 74 6.43 4.65 -17.49
C GLU A 74 6.88 6.11 -17.48
N HIS A 75 7.85 6.42 -16.62
CA HIS A 75 8.43 7.77 -16.47
C HIS A 75 9.91 7.74 -16.85
N PRO A 76 10.27 7.84 -18.15
CA PRO A 76 11.67 7.86 -18.57
C PRO A 76 12.36 9.14 -18.09
N VAL A 77 13.52 8.97 -17.45
CA VAL A 77 14.38 10.03 -16.94
C VAL A 77 15.79 9.79 -17.46
N GLU A 78 16.39 10.82 -18.06
CA GLU A 78 17.77 10.81 -18.53
C GLU A 78 18.71 11.17 -17.36
N ASP A 79 19.74 10.36 -17.13
CA ASP A 79 20.78 10.65 -16.14
C ASP A 79 21.84 11.62 -16.70
N SER A 80 22.80 12.02 -15.87
CA SER A 80 23.89 12.90 -16.28
C SER A 80 24.84 12.28 -17.32
N ASP A 81 24.83 10.96 -17.46
CA ASP A 81 25.68 10.18 -18.34
C ASP A 81 24.98 9.84 -19.67
N GLY A 82 23.73 10.32 -19.86
CA GLY A 82 22.91 10.10 -21.06
C GLY A 82 22.16 8.75 -21.09
N ASN A 83 22.13 8.01 -19.98
CA ASN A 83 21.33 6.79 -19.88
C ASN A 83 19.87 7.10 -19.56
N ILE A 84 18.94 6.41 -20.23
CA ILE A 84 17.50 6.52 -19.95
C ILE A 84 17.12 5.43 -18.96
N SER A 85 16.54 5.82 -17.83
CA SER A 85 15.99 4.91 -16.82
C SER A 85 14.53 5.25 -16.53
N ASN A 86 13.71 4.26 -16.20
CA ASN A 86 12.32 4.51 -15.83
C ASN A 86 12.22 4.76 -14.32
N PHE A 87 11.81 5.97 -13.95
CA PHE A 87 11.49 6.31 -12.58
C PHE A 87 10.31 5.48 -12.08
N LYS A 88 10.45 4.92 -10.87
CA LYS A 88 9.43 4.11 -10.21
C LYS A 88 9.37 4.50 -8.74
N TYR A 89 8.15 4.70 -8.24
CA TYR A 89 7.92 4.85 -6.81
C TYR A 89 8.24 3.54 -6.07
N TYR A 90 8.66 3.65 -4.81
CA TYR A 90 8.64 2.51 -3.91
C TYR A 90 7.20 2.14 -3.55
N PHE A 91 6.95 0.86 -3.30
CA PHE A 91 5.61 0.39 -2.98
C PHE A 91 5.04 1.08 -1.73
N CYS A 92 5.87 1.37 -0.72
CA CYS A 92 5.43 2.10 0.47
C CYS A 92 4.91 3.52 0.16
N GLN A 93 5.47 4.18 -0.86
CA GLN A 93 5.01 5.50 -1.30
C GLN A 93 3.65 5.39 -2.00
N ARG A 94 3.51 4.38 -2.87
CA ARG A 94 2.25 4.07 -3.54
C ARG A 94 1.14 3.75 -2.53
N GLU A 95 1.40 2.83 -1.60
CA GLU A 95 0.45 2.41 -0.58
C GLU A 95 0.01 3.58 0.31
N ALA A 96 0.94 4.49 0.66
CA ALA A 96 0.60 5.69 1.44
C ALA A 96 -0.35 6.62 0.68
N ILE A 97 -0.07 6.91 -0.60
CA ILE A 97 -0.91 7.79 -1.43
C ILE A 97 -2.29 7.16 -1.63
N GLU A 98 -2.35 5.88 -1.99
CA GLU A 98 -3.61 5.16 -2.18
C GLU A 98 -4.43 5.11 -0.89
N SER A 99 -3.79 4.89 0.28
CA SER A 99 -4.49 4.86 1.56
C SER A 99 -5.15 6.20 1.89
N ILE A 100 -4.43 7.32 1.66
CA ILE A 100 -4.99 8.66 1.90
C ILE A 100 -6.18 8.93 0.99
N ILE A 101 -6.05 8.63 -0.31
CA ILE A 101 -7.14 8.83 -1.28
C ILE A 101 -8.33 7.95 -0.94
N TYR A 102 -8.10 6.67 -0.63
CA TYR A 102 -9.15 5.72 -0.27
C TYR A 102 -9.95 6.20 0.95
N LEU A 103 -9.25 6.55 2.03
CA LEU A 103 -9.90 6.99 3.26
C LEU A 103 -10.69 8.29 3.04
N TYR A 104 -10.14 9.23 2.27
CA TYR A 104 -10.77 10.52 2.06
C TYR A 104 -11.91 10.47 1.03
N GLU A 105 -11.67 10.00 -0.19
CA GLU A 105 -12.65 10.05 -1.28
C GLU A 105 -13.67 8.91 -1.23
N VAL A 106 -13.24 7.71 -0.83
CA VAL A 106 -14.09 6.50 -0.93
C VAL A 106 -14.82 6.24 0.38
N VAL A 107 -14.09 6.25 1.49
CA VAL A 107 -14.66 5.98 2.83
C VAL A 107 -15.29 7.24 3.43
N GLY A 108 -14.88 8.43 2.98
CA GLY A 108 -15.39 9.70 3.45
C GLY A 108 -14.93 10.08 4.86
N VAL A 109 -13.74 9.62 5.27
CA VAL A 109 -13.15 9.94 6.58
C VAL A 109 -12.82 11.42 6.63
N GLN A 110 -13.39 12.13 7.62
CA GLN A 110 -13.12 13.55 7.86
C GLN A 110 -12.29 13.78 9.12
N ASP A 111 -12.43 12.89 10.11
CA ASP A 111 -11.69 13.00 11.36
C ASP A 111 -11.21 11.64 11.91
N LYS A 112 -10.56 11.68 13.07
CA LYS A 112 -10.03 10.48 13.74
C LYS A 112 -11.11 9.54 14.29
N HIS A 113 -12.31 10.05 14.57
CA HIS A 113 -13.43 9.26 15.09
C HIS A 113 -14.02 8.37 14.00
N ASP A 114 -14.02 8.84 12.75
CA ASP A 114 -14.38 8.02 11.60
C ASP A 114 -13.51 6.77 11.48
N LEU A 115 -12.23 6.85 11.83
CA LEU A 115 -11.32 5.70 11.80
C LEU A 115 -11.66 4.62 12.84
N LEU A 116 -12.42 4.94 13.89
CA LEU A 116 -12.83 3.96 14.90
C LEU A 116 -13.75 2.86 14.34
N ARG A 117 -14.34 3.05 13.16
CA ARG A 117 -15.11 2.00 12.45
C ARG A 117 -14.26 0.76 12.13
N TYR A 118 -12.94 0.90 12.16
CA TYR A 118 -11.98 -0.16 11.92
C TYR A 118 -11.34 -0.72 13.20
N ASP A 119 -11.68 -0.20 14.38
CA ASP A 119 -11.25 -0.81 15.64
C ASP A 119 -11.96 -2.16 15.89
#